data_AF-A0AAD4EYH5-F1
#
_entry.id   AF-A0AAD4EYH5-F1
#
_cell.length_a   1.000
_cell.length_b   1.000
_cell.length_c   1.000
_cell.angle_alpha   90.00
_cell.angle_beta   90.00
_cell.angle_gamma   90.00
#
_symmetry.space_group_name_H-M   'P 1'
#
loop_
_entity.id
_entity.type
_entity.pdbx_description
1 polymer ?
#
loop_
_entity_poly.entity_id
_entity_poly.type
_entity_poly.pdbx_seq_one_letter_code
_entity_poly.pdbx_strand_id
1 'polypeptide(L)'
;MATSPNPWEVGNRRTEASSSVTGDAGKFQISNVKYRVSAPPARPRPVINRWNEDCNLIRKVLGHALEDGVAKILSASDVQPSEAPELCFRCVERNASEGQPTILTVAAWDESSPPVWERVVTEAKQFVDATALASGQLGHLDVAVEMIADELWLPKYMSVIPNEELTPSLAHAWDDIRDKVWHTLDAYPQTKGRVTSISLFRLGFSEHMDSNPLTVYVSVDYESEEARWPPVADEIQRYLDTSPYNLRVHIEHDSSEWYPKYELLVKNLTPGQIKERHEHAYKFNQRHTMTVDLGDDIGAAGHLTASDGGKFMPCVGTLGCWVEIRTVSKRTWTRYALTTYHNIRPALAGFQISVDSVGATPATPVKDSDLWKADVNGIYPSSHFANPIKEVEHPTRAQHWFAVGIYNREIARNPPPFRDKAKEELARITAFFDEGNQRLGTIFAASGLGRRSPSRGRMDWALIKPLSSPPRIGKNTLPTLDEWTATDSTSWPADAVCGSSLRHPSREEGLRSTPNGAAVFKLGSASGPTSGVFSELKAGVAFRDDARLGAVLGQEKRSEFMYVEDPALRWFSKRGDAGSVVFDEEGRALGLLLGGHRPQQAANQCIYVTSIEDVFEDIKQFSKGGIIDIRIAED
;
A
#
# COMPACT_ATOMS: atom_id res chain seq x y z
N MET A 1 -28.00 -7.27 -25.91
CA MET A 1 -26.76 -6.59 -25.50
C MET A 1 -26.72 -6.64 -23.99
N ALA A 2 -25.93 -7.54 -23.41
CA ALA A 2 -25.75 -7.62 -21.97
C ALA A 2 -24.94 -6.40 -21.53
N THR A 3 -25.55 -5.53 -20.74
CA THR A 3 -24.88 -4.43 -20.05
C THR A 3 -23.94 -5.04 -19.02
N SER A 4 -22.63 -4.81 -19.17
CA SER A 4 -21.65 -5.13 -18.13
C SER A 4 -22.07 -4.49 -16.80
N PRO A 5 -22.00 -5.20 -15.66
CA PRO A 5 -22.36 -4.63 -14.37
C PRO A 5 -21.50 -3.41 -14.05
N ASN A 6 -22.11 -2.44 -13.39
CA ASN A 6 -21.50 -1.17 -13.03
C ASN A 6 -20.38 -1.41 -11.99
N PRO A 7 -19.13 -0.93 -12.20
CA PRO A 7 -18.01 -1.15 -11.28
C PRO A 7 -18.21 -0.59 -9.86
N TRP A 8 -19.24 0.24 -9.66
CA TRP A 8 -19.54 0.94 -8.39
C TRP A 8 -20.28 0.11 -7.35
N GLU A 9 -20.66 -1.14 -7.64
CA GLU A 9 -21.36 -1.99 -6.68
C GLU A 9 -20.46 -2.64 -5.62
N VAL A 10 -19.13 -2.49 -5.68
CA VAL A 10 -18.18 -3.16 -4.77
C VAL A 10 -18.45 -2.81 -3.29
N GLY A 11 -18.92 -1.59 -3.01
CA GLY A 11 -19.25 -1.16 -1.65
C GLY A 11 -20.46 -1.88 -1.03
N ASN A 12 -21.46 -2.23 -1.84
CA ASN A 12 -22.66 -2.96 -1.43
C ASN A 12 -22.55 -4.48 -1.58
N ARG A 13 -21.42 -4.99 -2.09
CA ARG A 13 -21.21 -6.43 -2.20
C ARG A 13 -21.16 -7.06 -0.82
N ARG A 14 -22.01 -8.05 -0.64
CA ARG A 14 -21.97 -8.98 0.46
C ARG A 14 -21.53 -10.34 -0.05
N THR A 15 -21.01 -11.17 0.83
CA THR A 15 -20.84 -12.60 0.59
C THR A 15 -22.16 -13.19 0.09
N GLU A 16 -22.08 -14.25 -0.71
CA GLU A 16 -23.29 -14.93 -1.17
C GLU A 16 -24.06 -15.51 0.03
N ALA A 17 -25.39 -15.43 -0.02
CA ALA A 17 -26.23 -16.03 0.99
C ALA A 17 -26.20 -17.56 0.85
N SER A 18 -25.88 -18.26 1.94
CA SER A 18 -26.01 -19.71 2.05
C SER A 18 -27.46 -20.11 2.34
N SER A 19 -28.21 -19.27 3.06
CA SER A 19 -29.60 -19.53 3.44
C SER A 19 -30.41 -18.24 3.64
N SER A 20 -31.73 -18.39 3.81
CA SER A 20 -32.63 -17.26 4.10
C SER A 20 -33.67 -17.65 5.15
N VAL A 21 -33.90 -16.77 6.11
CA VAL A 21 -34.77 -17.00 7.28
C VAL A 21 -35.80 -15.88 7.38
N THR A 22 -37.00 -16.21 7.88
CA THR A 22 -38.06 -15.24 8.19
C THR A 22 -38.17 -15.10 9.70
N GLY A 23 -38.09 -13.88 10.21
CA GLY A 23 -38.32 -13.54 11.62
C GLY A 23 -39.35 -12.41 11.78
N ASP A 24 -39.51 -11.94 13.02
CA ASP A 24 -40.55 -10.97 13.39
C ASP A 24 -40.39 -9.61 12.69
N ALA A 25 -39.16 -9.20 12.35
CA ALA A 25 -38.87 -7.98 11.60
C ALA A 25 -38.83 -8.17 10.06
N GLY A 26 -39.11 -9.39 9.58
CA GLY A 26 -39.11 -9.72 8.16
C GLY A 26 -38.09 -10.79 7.77
N LYS A 27 -37.80 -10.89 6.47
CA LYS A 27 -36.88 -11.88 5.90
C LYS A 27 -35.46 -11.34 5.89
N PHE A 28 -34.51 -12.12 6.38
CA PHE A 28 -33.07 -11.85 6.27
C PHE A 28 -32.32 -13.05 5.66
N GLN A 29 -31.11 -12.77 5.19
CA GLN A 29 -30.22 -13.76 4.59
C GLN A 29 -29.05 -14.05 5.53
N ILE A 30 -28.44 -15.23 5.37
CA ILE A 30 -27.27 -15.64 6.13
C ILE A 30 -26.17 -16.02 5.16
N SER A 31 -24.93 -15.64 5.45
CA SER A 31 -23.75 -16.22 4.80
C SER A 31 -22.94 -17.02 5.79
N ASN A 32 -22.53 -18.20 5.36
CA ASN A 32 -21.64 -19.10 6.09
C ASN A 32 -20.44 -19.41 5.19
N VAL A 33 -19.29 -18.83 5.52
CA VAL A 33 -18.01 -19.09 4.85
C VAL A 33 -17.00 -19.55 5.88
N LYS A 34 -15.88 -20.13 5.44
CA LYS A 34 -14.85 -20.63 6.37
C LYS A 34 -14.43 -19.50 7.33
N TYR A 35 -14.45 -19.78 8.63
CA TYR A 35 -14.10 -18.85 9.72
C TYR A 35 -15.08 -17.68 9.95
N ARG A 36 -16.23 -17.62 9.29
CA ARG A 36 -17.10 -16.43 9.36
C ARG A 36 -18.55 -16.72 9.01
N VAL A 37 -19.46 -16.32 9.91
CA VAL A 37 -20.91 -16.40 9.70
C VAL A 37 -21.55 -15.06 10.03
N SER A 38 -22.50 -14.61 9.20
CA SER A 38 -23.19 -13.34 9.47
C SER A 38 -24.61 -13.27 8.92
N ALA A 39 -25.41 -12.39 9.52
CA ALA A 39 -26.74 -12.02 9.06
C ALA A 39 -26.95 -10.49 9.22
N PRO A 40 -27.26 -9.75 8.14
CA PRO A 40 -27.23 -10.17 6.73
C PRO A 40 -25.84 -10.67 6.27
N PRO A 41 -25.70 -11.19 5.03
CA PRO A 41 -24.43 -11.61 4.49
C PRO A 41 -23.33 -10.55 4.65
N ALA A 42 -22.13 -11.00 4.99
CA ALA A 42 -21.05 -10.15 5.46
C ALA A 42 -20.43 -9.37 4.30
N ARG A 43 -19.82 -8.22 4.57
CA ARG A 43 -19.01 -7.53 3.56
C ARG A 43 -17.68 -8.27 3.35
N PRO A 44 -17.13 -8.35 2.12
CA PRO A 44 -15.84 -8.99 1.87
C PRO A 44 -14.74 -8.32 2.68
N ARG A 45 -13.76 -9.09 3.17
CA ARG A 45 -12.60 -8.54 3.88
C ARG A 45 -11.64 -7.85 2.89
N PRO A 46 -10.69 -7.00 3.34
CA PRO A 46 -10.58 -6.43 4.67
C PRO A 46 -11.72 -5.47 5.06
N VAL A 47 -12.16 -5.62 6.30
CA VAL A 47 -13.14 -4.75 6.96
C VAL A 47 -12.51 -4.17 8.21
N ILE A 48 -12.89 -2.94 8.54
CA ILE A 48 -12.46 -2.24 9.74
C ILE A 48 -13.66 -2.00 10.66
N ASN A 49 -13.37 -1.97 11.96
CA ASN A 49 -14.32 -1.63 12.99
C ASN A 49 -14.21 -0.13 13.30
N ARG A 50 -15.34 0.57 13.29
CA ARG A 50 -15.42 2.00 13.66
C ARG A 50 -16.54 2.20 14.67
N TRP A 51 -16.52 3.35 15.33
CA TRP A 51 -17.67 3.82 16.10
C TRP A 51 -18.29 5.02 15.38
N ASN A 52 -19.60 4.98 15.11
CA ASN A 52 -20.29 6.03 14.35
C ASN A 52 -21.56 6.54 15.08
N GLU A 53 -22.33 7.40 14.41
CA GLU A 53 -23.58 7.96 14.95
C GLU A 53 -24.67 6.89 15.17
N ASP A 54 -24.74 5.86 14.32
CA ASP A 54 -25.69 4.74 14.53
C ASP A 54 -25.34 3.97 15.79
N CYS A 55 -24.05 3.69 16.04
CA CYS A 55 -23.59 3.07 17.29
C CYS A 55 -23.92 3.95 18.50
N ASN A 56 -23.74 5.28 18.41
CA ASN A 56 -24.15 6.21 19.47
C ASN A 56 -25.64 6.13 19.74
N LEU A 57 -26.47 6.08 18.70
CA LEU A 57 -27.92 6.00 18.83
C LEU A 57 -28.35 4.68 19.48
N ILE A 58 -27.80 3.56 19.03
CA ILE A 58 -28.07 2.23 19.60
C ILE A 58 -27.68 2.21 21.08
N ARG A 59 -26.45 2.64 21.42
CA ARG A 59 -25.97 2.70 22.80
C ARG A 59 -26.84 3.59 23.68
N LYS A 60 -27.30 4.73 23.17
CA LYS A 60 -28.18 5.66 23.89
C LYS A 60 -29.56 5.06 24.19
N VAL A 61 -30.13 4.31 23.24
CA VAL A 61 -31.49 3.76 23.36
C VAL A 61 -31.51 2.44 24.12
N LEU A 62 -30.55 1.55 23.89
CA LEU A 62 -30.57 0.17 24.39
C LEU A 62 -29.49 -0.14 25.44
N GLY A 63 -28.56 0.79 25.72
CA GLY A 63 -27.42 0.48 26.57
C GLY A 63 -26.61 -0.68 25.99
N HIS A 64 -26.40 -1.73 26.76
CA HIS A 64 -25.70 -2.97 26.38
C HIS A 64 -26.64 -4.16 26.08
N ALA A 65 -27.95 -3.91 25.93
CA ALA A 65 -28.94 -4.98 25.84
C ALA A 65 -28.75 -5.92 24.64
N LEU A 66 -28.20 -5.42 23.53
CA LEU A 66 -27.91 -6.26 22.35
C LEU A 66 -26.75 -7.21 22.64
N GLU A 67 -25.64 -6.69 23.15
CA GLU A 67 -24.46 -7.50 23.52
C GLU A 67 -24.80 -8.53 24.59
N ASP A 68 -25.52 -8.14 25.65
CA ASP A 68 -25.94 -9.02 26.75
C ASP A 68 -26.87 -10.14 26.27
N GLY A 69 -27.76 -9.85 25.32
CA GLY A 69 -28.66 -10.84 24.75
C GLY A 69 -27.94 -11.83 23.84
N VAL A 70 -27.04 -11.35 22.99
CA VAL A 70 -26.20 -12.22 22.15
C VAL A 70 -25.29 -13.10 23.02
N ALA A 71 -24.73 -12.57 24.10
CA ALA A 71 -23.94 -13.36 25.06
C ALA A 71 -24.74 -14.52 25.68
N LYS A 72 -26.04 -14.31 25.98
CA LYS A 72 -26.92 -15.38 26.48
C LYS A 72 -27.19 -16.45 25.43
N ILE A 73 -27.37 -16.07 24.16
CA ILE A 73 -27.60 -17.00 23.04
C ILE A 73 -26.35 -17.86 22.80
N LEU A 74 -25.17 -17.24 22.84
CA LEU A 74 -23.88 -17.94 22.76
C LEU A 74 -23.75 -18.97 23.88
N SER A 75 -24.01 -18.56 25.13
CA SER A 75 -23.96 -19.45 26.29
C SER A 75 -24.98 -20.60 26.22
N ALA A 76 -26.17 -20.36 25.67
CA ALA A 76 -27.19 -21.40 25.51
C ALA A 76 -26.85 -22.42 24.40
N SER A 77 -25.96 -22.03 23.48
CA SER A 77 -25.48 -22.87 22.38
C SER A 77 -24.10 -23.48 22.64
N ASP A 78 -23.61 -23.41 23.89
CA ASP A 78 -22.28 -23.87 24.30
C ASP A 78 -21.11 -23.27 23.50
N VAL A 79 -21.30 -22.07 22.94
CA VAL A 79 -20.24 -21.33 22.26
C VAL A 79 -19.58 -20.38 23.27
N GLN A 80 -18.30 -20.61 23.56
CA GLN A 80 -17.50 -19.71 24.40
C GLN A 80 -16.78 -18.70 23.50
N PRO A 81 -17.12 -17.41 23.58
CA PRO A 81 -16.46 -16.41 22.77
C PRO A 81 -15.09 -16.07 23.36
N SER A 82 -14.11 -15.77 22.50
CA SER A 82 -12.76 -15.35 22.87
C SER A 82 -12.77 -13.97 23.56
N GLU A 83 -13.71 -13.11 23.16
CA GLU A 83 -13.97 -11.80 23.74
C GLU A 83 -15.49 -11.58 23.90
N ALA A 84 -15.90 -10.67 24.79
CA ALA A 84 -17.32 -10.34 24.93
C ALA A 84 -17.88 -9.78 23.60
N PRO A 85 -19.13 -10.10 23.21
CA PRO A 85 -19.75 -9.52 22.03
C PRO A 85 -19.71 -8.00 22.06
N GLU A 86 -19.32 -7.38 20.94
CA GLU A 86 -19.11 -5.93 20.85
C GLU A 86 -19.99 -5.31 19.76
N LEU A 87 -20.66 -4.20 20.08
CA LEU A 87 -21.27 -3.34 19.08
C LEU A 87 -20.18 -2.50 18.38
N CYS A 88 -20.09 -2.63 17.06
CA CYS A 88 -19.23 -1.79 16.23
C CYS A 88 -19.91 -1.45 14.90
N PHE A 89 -19.37 -0.45 14.19
CA PHE A 89 -19.75 -0.16 12.81
C PHE A 89 -18.74 -0.84 11.87
N ARG A 90 -19.20 -1.90 11.18
CA ARG A 90 -18.38 -2.71 10.28
C ARG A 90 -18.44 -2.12 8.88
N CYS A 91 -17.28 -1.74 8.33
CA CYS A 91 -17.20 -1.19 6.97
C CYS A 91 -15.95 -1.71 6.25
N VAL A 92 -16.01 -1.79 4.92
CA VAL A 92 -14.79 -1.96 4.11
C VAL A 92 -14.03 -0.66 4.21
N GLU A 93 -12.71 -0.71 4.46
CA GLU A 93 -11.90 0.52 4.58
C GLU A 93 -12.09 1.42 3.35
N ARG A 94 -12.18 0.77 2.17
CA ARG A 94 -12.44 1.43 0.92
C ARG A 94 -13.76 2.18 0.91
N ASN A 95 -14.82 1.74 1.58
CA ASN A 95 -16.12 2.40 1.53
C ASN A 95 -16.72 2.54 2.92
N ALA A 96 -16.07 3.38 3.74
CA ALA A 96 -16.43 3.54 5.14
C ALA A 96 -17.87 4.06 5.36
N SER A 97 -18.42 4.82 4.40
CA SER A 97 -19.79 5.35 4.47
C SER A 97 -20.88 4.29 4.29
N GLU A 98 -20.55 3.16 3.68
CA GLU A 98 -21.51 2.09 3.41
C GLU A 98 -21.49 1.01 4.49
N GLY A 99 -20.84 1.19 5.64
CA GLY A 99 -20.86 0.20 6.71
C GLY A 99 -22.24 -0.03 7.34
N GLN A 100 -22.29 -0.87 8.36
CA GLN A 100 -23.48 -1.04 9.18
C GLN A 100 -23.14 -1.33 10.65
N PRO A 101 -23.99 -0.91 11.59
CA PRO A 101 -23.87 -1.36 12.97
C PRO A 101 -23.97 -2.89 13.02
N THR A 102 -23.10 -3.52 13.80
CA THR A 102 -22.91 -4.96 13.87
C THR A 102 -22.57 -5.37 15.29
N ILE A 103 -23.23 -6.40 15.81
CA ILE A 103 -22.76 -7.13 16.98
C ILE A 103 -21.75 -8.16 16.51
N LEU A 104 -20.47 -7.90 16.79
CA LEU A 104 -19.35 -8.75 16.43
C LEU A 104 -19.04 -9.70 17.59
N THR A 105 -18.88 -10.98 17.29
CA THR A 105 -18.42 -12.00 18.23
C THR A 105 -17.19 -12.70 17.64
N VAL A 106 -16.17 -12.89 18.47
CA VAL A 106 -14.99 -13.69 18.14
C VAL A 106 -15.06 -14.99 18.94
N ALA A 107 -14.87 -16.14 18.28
CA ALA A 107 -14.90 -17.44 18.93
C ALA A 107 -13.98 -18.45 18.21
N ALA A 108 -13.54 -19.48 18.93
CA ALA A 108 -12.72 -20.55 18.34
C ALA A 108 -13.49 -21.30 17.24
N TRP A 109 -12.80 -21.64 16.15
CA TRP A 109 -13.36 -22.37 15.02
C TRP A 109 -12.78 -23.78 14.88
N ASP A 110 -13.66 -24.71 14.52
CA ASP A 110 -13.32 -26.06 14.09
C ASP A 110 -14.26 -26.55 12.97
N GLU A 111 -14.04 -27.76 12.47
CA GLU A 111 -14.86 -28.36 11.40
C GLU A 111 -16.33 -28.55 11.78
N SER A 112 -16.68 -28.51 13.08
CA SER A 112 -18.05 -28.62 13.58
C SER A 112 -18.76 -27.27 13.76
N SER A 113 -17.99 -26.18 13.69
CA SER A 113 -18.45 -24.82 13.92
C SER A 113 -19.48 -24.29 12.90
N PRO A 114 -19.37 -24.55 11.57
CA PRO A 114 -20.28 -23.95 10.59
C PRO A 114 -21.78 -24.11 10.89
N PRO A 115 -22.32 -25.32 11.15
CA PRO A 115 -23.75 -25.47 11.45
C PRO A 115 -24.16 -24.87 12.80
N VAL A 116 -23.27 -24.87 13.80
CA VAL A 116 -23.54 -24.28 15.12
C VAL A 116 -23.61 -22.76 15.01
N TRP A 117 -22.63 -22.15 14.34
CA TRP A 117 -22.54 -20.70 14.17
C TRP A 117 -23.69 -20.16 13.32
N GLU A 118 -24.10 -20.87 12.26
CA GLU A 118 -25.27 -20.49 11.46
C GLU A 118 -26.56 -20.41 12.29
N ARG A 119 -26.79 -21.40 13.16
CA ARG A 119 -27.91 -21.38 14.10
C ARG A 119 -27.81 -20.22 15.10
N VAL A 120 -26.64 -20.04 15.73
CA VAL A 120 -26.41 -18.96 16.70
C VAL A 120 -26.64 -17.59 16.07
N VAL A 121 -26.06 -17.33 14.90
CA VAL A 121 -26.23 -16.06 14.18
C VAL A 121 -27.70 -15.86 13.79
N THR A 122 -28.43 -16.92 13.44
CA THR A 122 -29.87 -16.84 13.17
C THR A 122 -30.64 -16.36 14.39
N GLU A 123 -30.46 -17.03 15.54
CA GLU A 123 -31.14 -16.72 16.78
C GLU A 123 -30.77 -15.32 17.29
N ALA A 124 -29.50 -14.97 17.24
CA ALA A 124 -28.99 -13.66 17.61
C ALA A 124 -29.55 -12.55 16.72
N LYS A 125 -29.63 -12.77 15.40
CA LYS A 125 -30.22 -11.79 14.48
C LYS A 125 -31.71 -11.59 14.75
N GLN A 126 -32.46 -12.66 14.97
CA GLN A 126 -33.87 -12.57 15.36
C GLN A 126 -34.07 -11.76 16.65
N PHE A 127 -33.23 -12.03 17.66
CA PHE A 127 -33.24 -11.28 18.92
C PHE A 127 -32.91 -9.79 18.72
N VAL A 128 -31.85 -9.48 17.96
CA VAL A 128 -31.43 -8.10 17.68
C VAL A 128 -32.52 -7.34 16.96
N ASP A 129 -33.14 -7.94 15.95
CA ASP A 129 -34.21 -7.34 15.16
C ASP A 129 -35.47 -7.10 15.99
N ALA A 130 -35.90 -8.08 16.79
CA ALA A 130 -37.04 -7.92 17.68
C ALA A 130 -36.81 -6.82 18.72
N THR A 131 -35.59 -6.74 19.27
CA THR A 131 -35.22 -5.72 20.27
C THR A 131 -35.15 -4.32 19.65
N ALA A 132 -34.56 -4.19 18.46
CA ALA A 132 -34.49 -2.93 17.73
C ALA A 132 -35.90 -2.43 17.35
N LEU A 133 -36.77 -3.33 16.88
CA LEU A 133 -38.16 -3.03 16.56
C LEU A 133 -38.96 -2.58 17.79
N ALA A 134 -38.85 -3.32 18.91
CA ALA A 134 -39.55 -3.02 20.15
C ALA A 134 -39.15 -1.66 20.77
N SER A 135 -37.95 -1.14 20.47
CA SER A 135 -37.51 0.17 20.94
C SER A 135 -38.33 1.35 20.38
N GLY A 136 -39.01 1.15 19.24
CA GLY A 136 -39.72 2.20 18.50
C GLY A 136 -38.84 3.31 17.90
N GLN A 137 -37.53 3.32 18.19
CA GLN A 137 -36.58 4.35 17.73
C GLN A 137 -35.54 3.79 16.75
N LEU A 138 -35.26 2.48 16.80
CA LEU A 138 -34.20 1.85 16.01
C LEU A 138 -34.71 1.00 14.85
N GLY A 139 -36.03 0.90 14.61
CA GLY A 139 -36.60 0.04 13.56
C GLY A 139 -36.22 0.40 12.12
N HIS A 140 -35.53 1.53 11.90
CA HIS A 140 -34.98 1.93 10.61
C HIS A 140 -33.52 1.47 10.40
N LEU A 141 -32.85 0.99 11.45
CA LEU A 141 -31.48 0.51 11.40
C LEU A 141 -31.45 -1.01 11.27
N ASP A 142 -30.73 -1.51 10.26
CA ASP A 142 -30.40 -2.93 10.15
C ASP A 142 -29.10 -3.23 10.90
N VAL A 143 -29.23 -3.73 12.13
CA VAL A 143 -28.08 -4.14 12.95
C VAL A 143 -27.69 -5.56 12.57
N ALA A 144 -26.48 -5.75 12.05
CA ALA A 144 -25.96 -7.07 11.73
C ALA A 144 -25.60 -7.86 12.98
N VAL A 145 -25.57 -9.18 12.83
CA VAL A 145 -24.87 -10.09 13.74
C VAL A 145 -23.80 -10.81 12.95
N GLU A 146 -22.60 -10.88 13.51
CA GLU A 146 -21.46 -11.50 12.86
C GLU A 146 -20.58 -12.25 13.86
N MET A 147 -20.29 -13.50 13.53
CA MET A 147 -19.32 -14.33 14.22
C MET A 147 -18.10 -14.54 13.33
N ILE A 148 -16.91 -14.30 13.88
CA ILE A 148 -15.62 -14.54 13.21
C ILE A 148 -14.74 -15.45 14.07
N ALA A 149 -13.88 -16.21 13.41
CA ALA A 149 -12.88 -17.00 14.09
C ALA A 149 -11.68 -16.17 14.55
N ASP A 150 -10.93 -16.72 15.51
CA ASP A 150 -9.67 -16.13 15.99
C ASP A 150 -8.70 -15.88 14.83
N GLU A 151 -8.69 -16.73 13.80
CA GLU A 151 -7.86 -16.56 12.59
C GLU A 151 -8.17 -15.27 11.81
N LEU A 152 -9.38 -14.75 11.98
CA LEU A 152 -9.85 -13.49 11.40
C LEU A 152 -9.81 -12.33 12.39
N TRP A 153 -9.30 -12.53 13.60
CA TRP A 153 -9.17 -11.52 14.66
C TRP A 153 -7.72 -11.29 15.12
N LEU A 154 -6.98 -12.36 15.37
CA LEU A 154 -5.62 -12.33 15.90
C LEU A 154 -4.63 -11.64 14.95
N PRO A 155 -3.62 -10.95 15.51
CA PRO A 155 -2.52 -10.42 14.72
C PRO A 155 -1.75 -11.57 14.06
N LYS A 156 -1.31 -11.33 12.81
CA LYS A 156 -0.40 -12.20 12.10
C LYS A 156 1.03 -11.67 12.22
N TYR A 157 1.98 -12.58 12.26
CA TYR A 157 3.40 -12.27 12.31
C TYR A 157 4.08 -12.92 11.10
N MET A 158 4.96 -12.15 10.46
CA MET A 158 5.59 -12.52 9.21
C MET A 158 7.10 -12.31 9.29
N SER A 159 7.86 -13.27 8.75
CA SER A 159 9.32 -13.16 8.61
C SER A 159 9.80 -13.77 7.29
N VAL A 160 11.02 -13.39 6.88
CA VAL A 160 11.75 -14.11 5.83
C VAL A 160 11.98 -15.57 6.27
N ILE A 161 12.22 -16.45 5.29
CA ILE A 161 12.60 -17.83 5.61
C ILE A 161 14.05 -17.85 6.14
N PRO A 162 14.32 -18.39 7.33
CA PRO A 162 15.68 -18.52 7.85
C PRO A 162 16.58 -19.34 6.91
N ASN A 163 17.88 -19.03 6.89
CA ASN A 163 18.84 -19.67 5.99
C ASN A 163 18.97 -21.18 6.23
N GLU A 164 18.70 -21.65 7.45
CA GLU A 164 18.71 -23.07 7.81
C GLU A 164 17.59 -23.85 7.10
N GLU A 165 16.49 -23.18 6.72
CA GLU A 165 15.32 -23.79 6.07
C GLU A 165 15.17 -23.39 4.60
N LEU A 166 15.72 -22.25 4.20
CA LEU A 166 15.81 -21.84 2.80
C LEU A 166 16.88 -22.62 2.06
N THR A 167 16.60 -23.90 1.82
CA THR A 167 17.52 -24.77 1.07
C THR A 167 17.65 -24.30 -0.39
N PRO A 168 18.80 -24.52 -1.04
CA PRO A 168 18.95 -24.23 -2.48
C PRO A 168 17.88 -24.92 -3.35
N SER A 169 17.38 -26.08 -2.91
CA SER A 169 16.28 -26.80 -3.56
C SER A 169 14.97 -26.04 -3.49
N LEU A 170 14.63 -25.46 -2.34
CA LEU A 170 13.42 -24.65 -2.17
C LEU A 170 13.54 -23.35 -2.99
N ALA A 171 14.67 -22.66 -2.91
CA ALA A 171 14.92 -21.44 -3.67
C ALA A 171 14.79 -21.68 -5.19
N HIS A 172 15.33 -22.80 -5.69
CA HIS A 172 15.20 -23.18 -7.09
C HIS A 172 13.77 -23.59 -7.48
N ALA A 173 13.07 -24.33 -6.62
CA ALA A 173 11.70 -24.77 -6.88
C ALA A 173 10.67 -23.64 -6.79
N TRP A 174 10.99 -22.54 -6.11
CA TRP A 174 10.03 -21.46 -5.85
C TRP A 174 9.44 -20.86 -7.12
N ASP A 175 10.26 -20.63 -8.16
CA ASP A 175 9.76 -20.06 -9.42
C ASP A 175 8.71 -20.96 -10.07
N ASP A 176 8.92 -22.29 -10.05
CA ASP A 176 7.98 -23.28 -10.57
C ASP A 176 6.70 -23.37 -9.72
N ILE A 177 6.85 -23.36 -8.40
CA ILE A 177 5.72 -23.35 -7.45
C ILE A 177 4.86 -22.13 -7.68
N ARG A 178 5.45 -20.93 -7.68
CA ARG A 178 4.76 -19.66 -7.93
C ARG A 178 4.04 -19.69 -9.27
N ASP A 179 4.70 -20.16 -10.32
CA ASP A 179 4.14 -20.22 -11.66
C ASP A 179 2.96 -21.21 -11.76
N LYS A 180 3.03 -22.33 -11.05
CA LYS A 180 1.94 -23.32 -10.98
C LYS A 180 0.75 -22.78 -10.19
N VAL A 181 1.00 -22.16 -9.03
CA VAL A 181 -0.04 -21.52 -8.21
C VAL A 181 -0.76 -20.43 -9.01
N TRP A 182 -0.01 -19.59 -9.71
CA TRP A 182 -0.57 -18.56 -10.59
C TRP A 182 -1.48 -19.17 -11.67
N HIS A 183 -1.01 -20.21 -12.35
CA HIS A 183 -1.79 -20.87 -13.40
C HIS A 183 -3.06 -21.51 -12.86
N THR A 184 -3.01 -22.13 -11.67
CA THR A 184 -4.19 -22.64 -11.00
C THR A 184 -5.16 -21.50 -10.68
N LEU A 185 -4.71 -20.38 -10.12
CA LEU A 185 -5.58 -19.21 -9.86
C LEU A 185 -6.22 -18.65 -11.14
N ASP A 186 -5.50 -18.60 -12.26
CA ASP A 186 -6.03 -18.11 -13.54
C ASP A 186 -6.99 -19.08 -14.24
N ALA A 187 -7.01 -20.35 -13.85
CA ALA A 187 -7.96 -21.35 -14.36
C ALA A 187 -9.36 -21.19 -13.76
N TYR A 188 -9.48 -20.56 -12.58
CA TYR A 188 -10.73 -20.39 -11.86
C TYR A 188 -11.35 -19.00 -12.12
N PRO A 189 -12.62 -18.91 -12.56
CA PRO A 189 -13.25 -17.62 -12.89
C PRO A 189 -13.22 -16.57 -11.77
N GLN A 190 -13.31 -17.01 -10.50
CA GLN A 190 -13.34 -16.15 -9.33
C GLN A 190 -11.98 -15.49 -9.00
N THR A 191 -10.87 -16.05 -9.47
CA THR A 191 -9.50 -15.56 -9.20
C THR A 191 -8.76 -15.11 -10.47
N LYS A 192 -9.28 -15.46 -11.66
CA LYS A 192 -8.68 -15.15 -12.94
C LYS A 192 -8.47 -13.66 -13.15
N GLY A 193 -7.22 -13.26 -13.35
CA GLY A 193 -6.84 -11.85 -13.52
C GLY A 193 -7.10 -10.97 -12.29
N ARG A 194 -7.33 -11.57 -11.12
CA ARG A 194 -7.58 -10.87 -9.85
C ARG A 194 -6.38 -10.91 -8.90
N VAL A 195 -5.42 -11.79 -9.15
CA VAL A 195 -4.20 -11.93 -8.34
C VAL A 195 -3.41 -10.63 -8.35
N THR A 196 -3.10 -10.11 -7.17
CA THR A 196 -2.27 -8.92 -6.95
C THR A 196 -0.87 -9.28 -6.47
N SER A 197 -0.70 -10.36 -5.70
CA SER A 197 0.60 -10.86 -5.30
C SER A 197 0.61 -12.37 -5.02
N ILE A 198 1.74 -13.03 -5.28
CA ILE A 198 2.08 -14.38 -4.81
C ILE A 198 3.49 -14.36 -4.21
N SER A 199 3.59 -14.64 -2.92
CA SER A 199 4.85 -14.59 -2.17
C SER A 199 5.06 -15.83 -1.32
N LEU A 200 6.30 -16.07 -0.90
CA LEU A 200 6.65 -17.15 0.03
C LEU A 200 7.43 -16.58 1.21
N PHE A 201 6.89 -16.78 2.41
CA PHE A 201 7.47 -16.35 3.68
C PHE A 201 6.85 -17.14 4.84
N ARG A 202 7.32 -16.93 6.07
CA ARG A 202 6.60 -17.45 7.24
C ARG A 202 5.44 -16.55 7.57
N LEU A 203 4.26 -17.15 7.80
CA LEU A 203 3.07 -16.41 8.20
C LEU A 203 2.25 -17.24 9.18
N GLY A 204 1.89 -16.65 10.31
CA GLY A 204 1.02 -17.29 11.28
C GLY A 204 0.72 -16.37 12.45
N PHE A 205 0.24 -16.92 13.55
CA PHE A 205 -0.22 -16.16 14.72
C PHE A 205 0.79 -16.15 15.88
N SER A 206 1.95 -16.80 15.72
CA SER A 206 3.00 -16.82 16.75
C SER A 206 3.90 -15.59 16.65
N GLU A 207 4.10 -14.89 17.76
CA GLU A 207 5.11 -13.83 17.91
C GLU A 207 6.53 -14.35 17.64
N HIS A 208 6.78 -15.63 17.92
CA HIS A 208 8.00 -16.31 17.49
C HIS A 208 7.89 -16.65 16.01
N MET A 209 8.18 -15.67 15.14
CA MET A 209 7.91 -15.79 13.70
C MET A 209 8.52 -17.02 13.04
N ASP A 210 9.68 -17.48 13.52
CA ASP A 210 10.33 -18.69 12.99
C ASP A 210 9.54 -19.99 13.24
N SER A 211 8.59 -19.98 14.19
CA SER A 211 7.66 -21.09 14.42
C SER A 211 6.44 -21.07 13.51
N ASN A 212 6.20 -19.97 12.79
CA ASN A 212 5.07 -19.87 11.86
C ASN A 212 5.33 -20.73 10.60
N PRO A 213 4.27 -21.28 9.98
CA PRO A 213 4.42 -22.15 8.82
C PRO A 213 4.95 -21.41 7.59
N LEU A 214 5.70 -22.13 6.76
CA LEU A 214 6.05 -21.70 5.41
C LEU A 214 4.78 -21.56 4.58
N THR A 215 4.49 -20.34 4.14
CA THR A 215 3.21 -19.98 3.55
C THR A 215 3.40 -19.40 2.16
N VAL A 216 2.77 -20.05 1.17
CA VAL A 216 2.47 -19.46 -0.14
C VAL A 216 1.31 -18.50 0.05
N TYR A 217 1.66 -17.23 0.23
CA TYR A 217 0.72 -16.14 0.38
C TYR A 217 0.21 -15.67 -0.98
N VAL A 218 -1.10 -15.53 -1.12
CA VAL A 218 -1.78 -15.03 -2.31
C VAL A 218 -2.67 -13.86 -1.92
N SER A 219 -2.44 -12.70 -2.52
CA SER A 219 -3.40 -11.59 -2.47
C SER A 219 -4.17 -11.45 -3.78
N VAL A 220 -5.45 -11.11 -3.68
CA VAL A 220 -6.34 -10.83 -4.80
C VAL A 220 -7.07 -9.50 -4.62
N ASP A 221 -7.52 -8.88 -5.71
CA ASP A 221 -8.35 -7.68 -5.62
C ASP A 221 -9.76 -7.98 -5.03
N TYR A 222 -10.48 -6.93 -4.65
CA TYR A 222 -11.84 -7.01 -4.07
C TYR A 222 -12.92 -7.48 -5.05
N GLU A 223 -12.61 -7.64 -6.34
CA GLU A 223 -13.54 -8.19 -7.31
C GLU A 223 -13.49 -9.72 -7.37
N SER A 224 -12.54 -10.36 -6.66
CA SER A 224 -12.54 -11.80 -6.43
C SER A 224 -13.63 -12.21 -5.42
N GLU A 225 -14.31 -13.33 -5.64
CA GLU A 225 -15.42 -13.78 -4.79
C GLU A 225 -14.92 -14.71 -3.67
N GLU A 226 -14.72 -14.18 -2.45
CA GLU A 226 -14.19 -14.90 -1.26
C GLU A 226 -14.91 -16.24 -1.00
N ALA A 227 -16.25 -16.26 -1.09
CA ALA A 227 -17.06 -17.46 -0.85
C ALA A 227 -16.74 -18.63 -1.81
N ARG A 228 -16.09 -18.35 -2.95
CA ARG A 228 -15.76 -19.33 -4.00
C ARG A 228 -14.28 -19.70 -4.03
N TRP A 229 -13.48 -19.22 -3.09
CA TRP A 229 -12.08 -19.61 -2.99
C TRP A 229 -11.79 -21.05 -2.55
N PRO A 230 -12.62 -21.75 -1.75
CA PRO A 230 -12.25 -23.08 -1.25
C PRO A 230 -11.80 -24.08 -2.33
N PRO A 231 -12.50 -24.24 -3.47
CA PRO A 231 -12.06 -25.19 -4.51
C PRO A 231 -10.66 -24.88 -5.09
N VAL A 232 -10.31 -23.60 -5.24
CA VAL A 232 -8.99 -23.20 -5.78
C VAL A 232 -7.91 -23.30 -4.70
N ALA A 233 -8.22 -22.95 -3.45
CA ALA A 233 -7.32 -23.14 -2.32
C ALA A 233 -7.00 -24.63 -2.11
N ASP A 234 -7.99 -25.51 -2.17
CA ASP A 234 -7.81 -26.96 -2.05
C ASP A 234 -6.96 -27.53 -3.19
N GLU A 235 -7.11 -27.02 -4.41
CA GLU A 235 -6.25 -27.43 -5.53
C GLU A 235 -4.80 -27.01 -5.35
N ILE A 236 -4.58 -25.78 -4.91
CA ILE A 236 -3.24 -25.28 -4.60
C ILE A 236 -2.64 -26.11 -3.46
N GLN A 237 -3.38 -26.30 -2.36
CA GLN A 237 -2.88 -27.08 -1.21
C GLN A 237 -2.54 -28.51 -1.60
N ARG A 238 -3.40 -29.20 -2.39
CA ARG A 238 -3.10 -30.54 -2.91
C ARG A 238 -1.80 -30.59 -3.71
N TYR A 239 -1.51 -29.56 -4.51
CA TYR A 239 -0.25 -29.45 -5.23
C TYR A 239 0.93 -29.23 -4.26
N LEU A 240 0.78 -28.30 -3.31
CA LEU A 240 1.81 -27.98 -2.31
C LEU A 240 2.15 -29.19 -1.41
N ASP A 241 1.17 -30.03 -1.08
CA ASP A 241 1.33 -31.25 -0.29
C ASP A 241 2.18 -32.32 -1.02
N THR A 242 2.38 -32.21 -2.34
CA THR A 242 3.31 -33.07 -3.09
C THR A 242 4.77 -32.66 -2.92
N SER A 243 5.02 -31.46 -2.40
CA SER A 243 6.37 -30.94 -2.15
C SER A 243 6.90 -31.41 -0.78
N PRO A 244 8.22 -31.56 -0.62
CA PRO A 244 8.81 -31.94 0.66
C PRO A 244 8.87 -30.80 1.69
N TYR A 245 8.39 -29.60 1.34
CA TYR A 245 8.64 -28.37 2.11
C TYR A 245 7.53 -28.01 3.10
N ASN A 246 6.47 -28.84 3.21
CA ASN A 246 5.34 -28.61 4.14
C ASN A 246 4.72 -27.19 3.99
N LEU A 247 4.46 -26.78 2.75
CA LEU A 247 3.94 -25.44 2.44
C LEU A 247 2.43 -25.34 2.70
N ARG A 248 1.98 -24.17 3.16
CA ARG A 248 0.56 -23.83 3.33
C ARG A 248 0.14 -22.75 2.36
N VAL A 249 -1.08 -22.82 1.81
CA VAL A 249 -1.65 -21.72 1.03
C VAL A 249 -2.48 -20.81 1.93
N HIS A 250 -2.32 -19.49 1.74
CA HIS A 250 -3.19 -18.48 2.34
C HIS A 250 -3.67 -17.52 1.25
N ILE A 251 -4.98 -17.35 1.11
CA ILE A 251 -5.60 -16.44 0.12
C ILE A 251 -6.38 -15.38 0.87
N GLU A 252 -6.17 -14.11 0.53
CA GLU A 252 -6.96 -13.00 1.05
C GLU A 252 -7.03 -11.82 0.08
N HIS A 253 -7.88 -10.85 0.39
CA HIS A 253 -7.98 -9.62 -0.37
C HIS A 253 -6.86 -8.64 -0.03
N ASP A 254 -6.32 -7.97 -1.04
CA ASP A 254 -5.28 -6.95 -0.87
C ASP A 254 -5.80 -5.71 -0.13
N SER A 255 -5.06 -5.29 0.90
CA SER A 255 -5.31 -4.03 1.58
C SER A 255 -4.95 -2.87 0.63
N SER A 256 -5.86 -1.91 0.45
CA SER A 256 -5.68 -0.71 -0.40
C SER A 256 -4.54 0.22 0.03
N GLU A 257 -3.71 -0.22 0.96
CA GLU A 257 -2.77 0.61 1.71
C GLU A 257 -1.64 1.19 0.87
N TRP A 258 -1.46 0.73 -0.38
CA TRP A 258 -0.23 0.94 -1.14
C TRP A 258 -0.38 1.76 -2.41
N TYR A 259 -1.60 2.07 -2.84
CA TYR A 259 -1.78 3.00 -3.95
C TYR A 259 -1.47 4.43 -3.51
N PRO A 260 -0.79 5.23 -4.36
CA PRO A 260 -0.59 6.64 -4.11
C PRO A 260 -1.95 7.31 -3.81
N LYS A 261 -2.08 7.94 -2.65
CA LYS A 261 -3.29 8.71 -2.32
C LYS A 261 -3.23 10.04 -3.08
N TYR A 262 -4.32 10.35 -3.78
CA TYR A 262 -4.55 11.66 -4.35
C TYR A 262 -5.51 12.40 -3.43
N GLU A 263 -5.07 13.52 -2.88
CA GLU A 263 -5.86 14.22 -1.87
C GLU A 263 -6.67 15.35 -2.45
N LEU A 264 -7.90 15.49 -1.96
CA LEU A 264 -8.67 16.72 -2.18
C LEU A 264 -7.89 17.91 -1.63
N LEU A 265 -7.87 18.98 -2.42
CA LEU A 265 -7.35 20.26 -1.97
C LEU A 265 -8.27 20.83 -0.87
N VAL A 266 -7.86 20.70 0.39
CA VAL A 266 -8.58 21.23 1.55
C VAL A 266 -7.73 22.29 2.22
N LYS A 267 -8.22 23.54 2.24
CA LYS A 267 -7.49 24.68 2.83
C LYS A 267 -7.52 24.70 4.36
N ASN A 268 -8.58 24.15 4.97
CA ASN A 268 -8.78 24.13 6.41
C ASN A 268 -8.93 22.68 6.88
N LEU A 269 -7.86 22.11 7.44
CA LEU A 269 -7.85 20.73 7.91
C LEU A 269 -8.46 20.61 9.31
N THR A 270 -9.35 19.62 9.49
CA THR A 270 -9.86 19.24 10.82
C THR A 270 -8.77 18.53 11.64
N PRO A 271 -8.89 18.45 12.99
CA PRO A 271 -7.98 17.63 13.80
C PRO A 271 -7.85 16.19 13.31
N GLY A 272 -8.96 15.57 12.89
CA GLY A 272 -8.96 14.20 12.37
C GLY A 272 -8.18 14.09 11.06
N GLN A 273 -8.39 15.03 10.13
CA GLN A 273 -7.66 15.07 8.86
C GLN A 273 -6.15 15.30 9.07
N ILE A 274 -5.77 16.11 10.05
CA ILE A 274 -4.35 16.32 10.39
C ILE A 274 -3.73 15.02 10.89
N LYS A 275 -4.40 14.34 11.84
CA LYS A 275 -3.94 13.08 12.41
C LYS A 275 -3.79 12.01 11.32
N GLU A 276 -4.82 11.83 10.50
CA GLU A 276 -4.82 10.89 9.37
C GLU A 276 -3.66 11.17 8.40
N ARG A 277 -3.47 12.43 7.98
CA ARG A 277 -2.40 12.81 7.05
C ARG A 277 -1.01 12.59 7.67
N HIS A 278 -0.83 12.92 8.95
CA HIS A 278 0.42 12.66 9.65
C HIS A 278 0.74 11.16 9.74
N GLU A 279 -0.28 10.32 9.94
CA GLU A 279 -0.11 8.87 9.96
C GLU A 279 0.31 8.32 8.58
N HIS A 280 -0.19 8.92 7.49
CA HIS A 280 -0.07 8.36 6.14
C HIS A 280 1.06 8.89 5.25
N ALA A 281 1.58 10.12 5.43
CA ALA A 281 2.68 10.61 4.57
C ALA A 281 3.35 11.93 5.03
N TYR A 282 2.63 12.79 5.74
CA TYR A 282 3.01 14.20 5.83
C TYR A 282 3.75 14.53 7.12
N LYS A 283 4.93 15.17 6.98
CA LYS A 283 5.76 15.58 8.13
C LYS A 283 5.62 17.06 8.39
N PHE A 284 5.11 17.45 9.56
CA PHE A 284 5.00 18.87 9.91
C PHE A 284 6.35 19.62 9.87
N ASN A 285 7.44 18.93 10.20
CA ASN A 285 8.78 19.52 10.27
C ASN A 285 9.55 19.51 8.94
N GLN A 286 8.92 19.12 7.84
CA GLN A 286 9.61 19.12 6.55
C GLN A 286 9.90 20.56 6.13
N ARG A 287 11.17 20.85 5.84
CA ARG A 287 11.64 22.22 5.65
C ARG A 287 11.40 22.66 4.20
N HIS A 288 10.82 23.85 4.00
CA HIS A 288 10.87 24.55 2.70
C HIS A 288 12.30 25.04 2.44
N THR A 289 13.15 24.17 1.89
CA THR A 289 14.56 24.40 1.58
C THR A 289 14.79 24.66 0.09
N MET A 290 15.86 25.40 -0.22
CA MET A 290 16.26 25.64 -1.60
C MET A 290 16.90 24.41 -2.25
N THR A 291 17.60 23.58 -1.50
CA THR A 291 18.15 22.30 -1.96
C THR A 291 17.18 21.17 -1.68
N VAL A 292 17.28 20.10 -2.48
CA VAL A 292 16.51 18.87 -2.31
C VAL A 292 17.49 17.72 -2.11
N ASP A 293 17.48 17.13 -0.93
CA ASP A 293 18.38 16.06 -0.53
C ASP A 293 17.78 14.68 -0.82
N LEU A 294 18.59 13.64 -0.68
CA LEU A 294 18.12 12.25 -0.67
C LEU A 294 17.02 12.08 0.39
N GLY A 295 15.93 11.41 0.02
CA GLY A 295 14.81 11.17 0.93
C GLY A 295 13.77 12.28 1.01
N ASP A 296 14.02 13.44 0.39
CA ASP A 296 13.03 14.53 0.34
C ASP A 296 11.83 14.17 -0.54
N ASP A 297 10.71 14.86 -0.27
CA ASP A 297 9.47 14.64 -0.99
C ASP A 297 9.50 15.27 -2.38
N ILE A 298 9.02 14.56 -3.39
CA ILE A 298 8.87 15.10 -4.75
C ILE A 298 7.57 14.63 -5.38
N GLY A 299 7.08 15.38 -6.36
CA GLY A 299 5.85 15.02 -7.05
C GLY A 299 5.58 15.90 -8.26
N ALA A 300 4.63 15.48 -9.08
CA ALA A 300 4.21 16.24 -10.25
C ALA A 300 3.74 17.65 -9.86
N ALA A 301 4.05 18.64 -10.70
CA ALA A 301 3.58 19.99 -10.53
C ALA A 301 2.09 20.14 -10.90
N GLY A 302 1.43 21.05 -10.19
CA GLY A 302 0.08 21.50 -10.49
C GLY A 302 -1.03 20.59 -9.95
N HIS A 303 -2.27 21.03 -10.10
CA HIS A 303 -3.44 20.28 -9.65
C HIS A 303 -3.87 19.26 -10.70
N LEU A 304 -4.48 18.19 -10.22
CA LEU A 304 -5.16 17.19 -11.03
C LEU A 304 -6.66 17.50 -11.03
N THR A 305 -7.29 17.29 -12.17
CA THR A 305 -8.75 17.43 -12.31
C THR A 305 -9.34 16.04 -12.47
N ALA A 306 -10.20 15.67 -11.53
CA ALA A 306 -10.93 14.42 -11.58
C ALA A 306 -12.10 14.48 -12.58
N SER A 307 -12.70 13.33 -12.86
CA SER A 307 -13.86 13.19 -13.75
C SER A 307 -15.08 14.01 -13.30
N ASP A 308 -15.22 14.28 -12.00
CA ASP A 308 -16.28 15.10 -11.40
C ASP A 308 -15.96 16.61 -11.38
N GLY A 309 -14.79 17.01 -11.92
CA GLY A 309 -14.30 18.39 -11.88
C GLY A 309 -13.58 18.76 -10.58
N GLY A 310 -13.48 17.85 -9.61
CA GLY A 310 -12.76 18.03 -8.36
C GLY A 310 -11.26 18.30 -8.58
N LYS A 311 -10.67 19.17 -7.75
CA LYS A 311 -9.24 19.47 -7.78
C LYS A 311 -8.51 18.65 -6.73
N PHE A 312 -7.59 17.83 -7.20
CA PHE A 312 -6.77 16.95 -6.37
C PHE A 312 -5.30 17.38 -6.42
N MET A 313 -4.60 17.12 -5.33
CA MET A 313 -3.16 17.23 -5.25
C MET A 313 -2.54 15.93 -5.79
N PRO A 314 -1.46 16.01 -6.59
CA PRO A 314 -0.69 14.84 -6.99
C PRO A 314 -0.19 14.06 -5.78
N CYS A 315 0.10 12.78 -6.02
CA CYS A 315 0.73 11.94 -5.02
C CYS A 315 2.10 12.47 -4.60
N VAL A 316 2.44 12.24 -3.34
CA VAL A 316 3.78 12.45 -2.80
C VAL A 316 4.62 11.21 -3.10
N GLY A 317 5.85 11.42 -3.53
CA GLY A 317 6.88 10.41 -3.71
C GLY A 317 8.19 10.85 -3.06
N THR A 318 9.24 10.04 -3.21
CA THR A 318 10.57 10.33 -2.64
C THR A 318 11.62 10.53 -3.74
N LEU A 319 12.50 11.51 -3.54
CA LEU A 319 13.76 11.60 -4.28
C LEU A 319 14.69 10.51 -3.75
N GLY A 320 14.94 9.49 -4.57
CA GLY A 320 15.75 8.34 -4.17
C GLY A 320 17.21 8.70 -3.94
N CYS A 321 17.81 9.35 -4.93
CA CYS A 321 19.15 9.93 -4.82
C CYS A 321 19.42 10.86 -6.02
N TRP A 322 20.52 11.60 -5.93
CA TRP A 322 21.15 12.24 -7.08
C TRP A 322 22.07 11.26 -7.79
N VAL A 323 21.95 11.21 -9.11
CA VAL A 323 22.84 10.44 -10.00
C VAL A 323 23.56 11.39 -10.96
N GLU A 324 24.75 11.01 -11.38
CA GLU A 324 25.49 11.68 -12.44
C GLU A 324 25.48 10.83 -13.70
N ILE A 325 25.24 11.49 -14.83
CA ILE A 325 25.16 10.84 -16.14
C ILE A 325 26.16 11.49 -17.09
N ARG A 326 26.84 10.66 -17.89
CA ARG A 326 27.61 11.08 -19.06
C ARG A 326 26.91 10.64 -20.32
N THR A 327 26.84 11.55 -21.30
CA THR A 327 26.28 11.25 -22.60
C THR A 327 27.35 11.32 -23.69
N VAL A 328 27.04 10.75 -24.86
CA VAL A 328 27.92 10.85 -26.03
C VAL A 328 28.15 12.31 -26.42
N SER A 329 27.09 13.13 -26.37
CA SER A 329 27.12 14.56 -26.73
C SER A 329 27.76 15.44 -25.65
N LYS A 330 27.62 15.06 -24.38
CA LYS A 330 28.16 15.78 -23.23
C LYS A 330 28.96 14.80 -22.36
N ARG A 331 30.27 14.74 -22.62
CA ARG A 331 31.21 13.85 -21.93
C ARG A 331 31.51 14.26 -20.49
N THR A 332 30.92 15.34 -19.98
CA THR A 332 31.02 15.76 -18.58
C THR A 332 29.86 15.22 -17.76
N TRP A 333 30.12 14.91 -16.49
CA TRP A 333 29.10 14.48 -15.54
C TRP A 333 28.04 15.57 -15.38
N THR A 334 26.77 15.17 -15.49
CA THR A 334 25.62 16.06 -15.25
C THR A 334 24.70 15.38 -14.23
N ARG A 335 24.30 16.12 -13.19
CA ARG A 335 23.44 15.61 -12.12
C ARG A 335 21.97 15.57 -12.54
N TYR A 336 21.29 14.50 -12.14
CA TYR A 336 19.87 14.26 -12.30
C TYR A 336 19.32 13.66 -10.99
N ALA A 337 18.07 13.92 -10.65
CA ALA A 337 17.41 13.23 -9.55
C ALA A 337 16.79 11.93 -10.04
N LEU A 338 16.94 10.85 -9.28
CA LEU A 338 16.36 9.53 -9.52
C LEU A 338 15.14 9.31 -8.61
N THR A 339 14.05 8.81 -9.18
CA THR A 339 12.83 8.40 -8.46
C THR A 339 12.07 7.36 -9.27
N THR A 340 10.87 6.95 -8.82
CA THR A 340 9.99 6.08 -9.60
C THR A 340 9.17 6.85 -10.65
N TYR A 341 8.88 6.20 -11.77
CA TYR A 341 8.07 6.77 -12.85
C TYR A 341 6.63 7.06 -12.41
N HIS A 342 6.02 6.21 -11.58
CA HIS A 342 4.67 6.45 -11.10
C HIS A 342 4.54 7.75 -10.26
N ASN A 343 5.60 8.22 -9.59
CA ASN A 343 5.58 9.49 -8.86
C ASN A 343 5.44 10.71 -9.77
N ILE A 344 5.99 10.62 -10.99
CA ILE A 344 5.98 11.71 -11.96
C ILE A 344 4.90 11.55 -13.03
N ARG A 345 4.25 10.38 -13.09
CA ARG A 345 3.18 10.06 -14.02
C ARG A 345 2.04 11.09 -14.07
N PRO A 346 1.62 11.71 -12.94
CA PRO A 346 0.60 12.78 -12.97
C PRO A 346 1.03 14.09 -13.65
N ALA A 347 2.33 14.25 -13.95
CA ALA A 347 2.85 15.40 -14.69
C ALA A 347 2.56 15.33 -16.20
N LEU A 348 2.14 14.16 -16.70
CA LEU A 348 1.94 13.91 -18.12
C LEU A 348 0.49 14.16 -18.53
N ALA A 349 0.31 14.79 -19.70
CA ALA A 349 -1.01 15.03 -20.25
C ALA A 349 -1.74 13.71 -20.53
N GLY A 350 -3.01 13.64 -20.14
CA GLY A 350 -3.83 12.42 -20.22
C GLY A 350 -3.89 11.61 -18.93
N PHE A 351 -3.22 12.03 -17.85
CA PHE A 351 -3.45 11.48 -16.52
C PHE A 351 -4.89 11.74 -16.07
N GLN A 352 -5.57 10.70 -15.59
CA GLN A 352 -6.95 10.78 -15.12
C GLN A 352 -7.06 10.22 -13.71
N ILE A 353 -7.90 10.86 -12.91
CA ILE A 353 -8.33 10.37 -11.61
C ILE A 353 -9.79 9.97 -11.72
N SER A 354 -10.09 8.76 -11.23
CA SER A 354 -11.45 8.36 -10.89
C SER A 354 -11.68 8.65 -9.42
N VAL A 355 -12.82 9.27 -9.11
CA VAL A 355 -13.27 9.51 -7.74
C VAL A 355 -14.46 8.63 -7.47
N ASP A 356 -14.39 7.93 -6.35
CA ASP A 356 -15.47 7.09 -5.85
C ASP A 356 -15.64 7.27 -4.34
N SER A 357 -16.48 6.44 -3.72
CA SER A 357 -16.69 6.44 -2.27
C SER A 357 -15.41 6.11 -1.47
N VAL A 358 -14.36 5.62 -2.15
CA VAL A 358 -13.04 5.28 -1.62
C VAL A 358 -12.04 6.42 -1.71
N GLY A 359 -12.32 7.39 -2.57
CA GLY A 359 -11.47 8.53 -2.84
C GLY A 359 -10.93 8.50 -4.26
N ALA A 360 -9.81 9.17 -4.47
CA ALA A 360 -9.24 9.35 -5.80
C ALA A 360 -8.20 8.27 -6.10
N THR A 361 -8.41 7.53 -7.19
CA THR A 361 -7.46 6.54 -7.72
C THR A 361 -7.09 6.83 -9.18
N PRO A 362 -5.90 6.39 -9.65
CA PRO A 362 -5.56 6.51 -11.06
C PRO A 362 -6.58 5.77 -11.94
N ALA A 363 -7.09 6.46 -12.96
CA ALA A 363 -7.94 5.87 -13.98
C ALA A 363 -7.12 5.51 -15.23
N THR A 364 -7.76 4.80 -16.17
CA THR A 364 -7.17 4.57 -17.49
C THR A 364 -6.81 5.91 -18.13
N PRO A 365 -5.56 6.13 -18.58
CA PRO A 365 -5.18 7.37 -19.25
C PRO A 365 -6.01 7.63 -20.51
N VAL A 366 -6.14 8.90 -20.88
CA VAL A 366 -6.75 9.28 -22.17
C VAL A 366 -5.99 8.60 -23.31
N LYS A 367 -6.71 7.86 -24.17
CA LYS A 367 -6.12 7.14 -25.29
C LYS A 367 -5.29 8.08 -26.18
N ASP A 368 -4.11 7.61 -26.62
CA ASP A 368 -3.17 8.32 -27.50
C ASP A 368 -2.56 9.62 -26.93
N SER A 369 -2.82 9.94 -25.65
CA SER A 369 -2.20 11.04 -24.93
C SER A 369 -0.69 10.86 -24.73
N ASP A 370 -0.03 11.92 -24.26
CA ASP A 370 1.40 11.89 -23.93
C ASP A 370 1.69 10.83 -22.85
N LEU A 371 0.84 10.75 -21.81
CA LEU A 371 0.92 9.69 -20.81
C LEU A 371 0.74 8.30 -21.41
N TRP A 372 -0.27 8.12 -22.27
CA TRP A 372 -0.55 6.83 -22.92
C TRP A 372 0.68 6.28 -23.65
N LYS A 373 1.39 7.14 -24.39
CA LYS A 373 2.62 6.79 -25.12
C LYS A 373 3.79 6.54 -24.18
N ALA A 374 3.97 7.40 -23.18
CA ALA A 374 5.04 7.31 -22.20
C ALA A 374 4.95 6.04 -21.36
N ASP A 375 3.74 5.61 -21.01
CA ASP A 375 3.57 4.39 -20.25
C ASP A 375 4.06 3.14 -21.00
N VAL A 376 3.83 3.09 -22.32
CA VAL A 376 4.20 1.94 -23.15
C VAL A 376 5.69 1.99 -23.51
N ASN A 377 6.16 3.16 -23.95
CA ASN A 377 7.46 3.29 -24.60
C ASN A 377 8.54 3.90 -23.70
N GLY A 378 8.18 4.42 -22.54
CA GLY A 378 9.02 5.30 -21.75
C GLY A 378 9.12 6.72 -22.32
N ILE A 379 9.92 7.55 -21.66
CA ILE A 379 10.23 8.94 -22.06
C ILE A 379 11.71 9.00 -22.40
N TYR A 380 12.03 9.25 -23.67
CA TYR A 380 13.40 9.44 -24.12
C TYR A 380 13.81 10.91 -23.95
N PRO A 381 15.11 11.21 -23.79
CA PRO A 381 15.60 12.60 -23.80
C PRO A 381 15.20 13.39 -25.05
N SER A 382 14.98 12.71 -26.17
CA SER A 382 14.53 13.28 -27.44
C SER A 382 13.01 13.19 -27.66
N SER A 383 12.24 12.71 -26.68
CA SER A 383 10.79 12.60 -26.82
C SER A 383 10.18 13.99 -26.97
N HIS A 384 9.37 14.16 -28.02
CA HIS A 384 8.56 15.34 -28.23
C HIS A 384 7.11 15.03 -27.85
N PHE A 385 6.59 15.75 -26.86
CA PHE A 385 5.20 15.63 -26.42
C PHE A 385 4.37 16.75 -27.01
N ALA A 386 3.09 16.45 -27.29
CA ALA A 386 2.18 17.45 -27.84
C ALA A 386 1.90 18.56 -26.81
N ASN A 387 1.90 18.21 -25.52
CA ASN A 387 1.85 19.16 -24.42
C ASN A 387 3.18 19.17 -23.67
N PRO A 388 3.66 20.34 -23.21
CA PRO A 388 4.86 20.39 -22.38
C PRO A 388 4.63 19.56 -21.12
N ILE A 389 5.59 18.69 -20.81
CA ILE A 389 5.61 17.91 -19.57
C ILE A 389 5.55 18.88 -18.39
N LYS A 390 4.63 18.66 -17.45
CA LYS A 390 4.61 19.47 -16.22
C LYS A 390 5.89 19.22 -15.43
N GLU A 391 6.33 20.25 -14.74
CA GLU A 391 7.52 20.20 -13.89
C GLU A 391 7.32 19.25 -12.70
N VAL A 392 8.41 18.99 -11.99
CA VAL A 392 8.38 18.31 -10.69
C VAL A 392 8.63 19.37 -9.60
N GLU A 393 7.96 19.25 -8.46
CA GLU A 393 8.03 20.19 -7.34
C GLU A 393 8.63 19.53 -6.08
N HIS A 394 9.35 20.31 -5.28
CA HIS A 394 9.75 20.05 -3.89
C HIS A 394 9.70 21.37 -3.07
N PRO A 395 9.15 21.40 -1.85
CA PRO A 395 8.29 20.34 -1.34
C PRO A 395 7.07 20.22 -2.26
N THR A 396 6.44 19.07 -2.24
CA THR A 396 5.22 18.85 -2.99
C THR A 396 4.16 19.85 -2.54
N ARG A 397 3.29 20.22 -3.48
CA ARG A 397 2.15 21.09 -3.16
C ARG A 397 1.24 20.48 -2.09
N ALA A 398 1.16 19.14 -2.03
CA ALA A 398 0.44 18.42 -0.99
C ALA A 398 1.02 18.69 0.40
N GLN A 399 2.34 18.54 0.52
CA GLN A 399 3.08 18.84 1.74
C GLN A 399 2.98 20.32 2.13
N HIS A 400 3.05 21.25 1.18
CA HIS A 400 2.88 22.68 1.44
C HIS A 400 1.50 23.01 2.00
N TRP A 401 0.42 22.53 1.38
CA TRP A 401 -0.95 22.81 1.89
C TRP A 401 -1.22 22.14 3.23
N PHE A 402 -0.61 20.99 3.50
CA PHE A 402 -0.64 20.39 4.82
C PHE A 402 0.00 21.33 5.86
N ALA A 403 1.22 21.81 5.62
CA ALA A 403 1.92 22.74 6.50
C ALA A 403 1.13 24.05 6.73
N VAL A 404 0.58 24.64 5.66
CA VAL A 404 -0.30 25.82 5.74
C VAL A 404 -1.50 25.56 6.65
N GLY A 405 -2.14 24.39 6.53
CA GLY A 405 -3.25 23.98 7.38
C GLY A 405 -2.87 23.90 8.87
N ILE A 406 -1.67 23.39 9.19
CA ILE A 406 -1.17 23.34 10.56
C ILE A 406 -0.91 24.74 11.12
N TYR A 407 -0.17 25.60 10.40
CA TYR A 407 0.14 26.94 10.90
C TYR A 407 -1.12 27.80 11.09
N ASN A 408 -2.09 27.73 10.18
CA ASN A 408 -3.38 28.40 10.36
C ASN A 408 -4.08 27.99 11.67
N ARG A 409 -4.01 26.70 12.02
CA ARG A 409 -4.55 26.18 13.27
C ARG A 409 -3.76 26.66 14.48
N GLU A 410 -2.44 26.65 14.42
CA GLU A 410 -1.59 27.17 15.50
C GLU A 410 -1.85 28.65 15.77
N ILE A 411 -1.99 29.45 14.72
CA ILE A 411 -2.34 30.87 14.80
C ILE A 411 -3.69 31.07 15.51
N ALA A 412 -4.68 30.24 15.17
CA ALA A 412 -6.01 30.33 15.76
C ALA A 412 -6.05 29.93 17.24
N ARG A 413 -5.17 29.01 17.68
CA ARG A 413 -5.24 28.38 19.01
C ARG A 413 -4.27 28.94 20.03
N ASN A 414 -3.07 29.31 19.59
CA ASN A 414 -2.00 29.67 20.51
C ASN A 414 -2.01 31.18 20.78
N PRO A 415 -1.61 31.63 21.98
CA PRO A 415 -1.32 33.04 22.26
C PRO A 415 0.08 33.44 21.75
N PRO A 416 0.40 34.74 21.72
CA PRO A 416 1.79 35.21 21.61
C PRO A 416 2.68 34.60 22.72
N PRO A 417 3.96 34.30 22.45
CA PRO A 417 4.71 34.52 21.21
C PRO A 417 4.56 33.39 20.17
N PHE A 418 3.96 32.26 20.53
CA PHE A 418 3.83 31.09 19.64
C PHE A 418 3.00 31.41 18.39
N ARG A 419 1.94 32.20 18.55
CA ARG A 419 1.12 32.71 17.43
C ARG A 419 1.95 33.49 16.42
N ASP A 420 2.85 34.35 16.90
CA ASP A 420 3.60 35.26 16.03
C ASP A 420 4.67 34.48 15.25
N LYS A 421 5.34 33.52 15.90
CA LYS A 421 6.22 32.55 15.22
C LYS A 421 5.49 31.77 14.13
N ALA A 422 4.27 31.28 14.41
CA ALA A 422 3.48 30.56 13.40
C ALA A 422 3.06 31.47 12.22
N LYS A 423 2.80 32.76 12.45
CA LYS A 423 2.54 33.74 11.37
C LYS A 423 3.77 34.00 10.52
N GLU A 424 4.93 34.20 11.15
CA GLU A 424 6.21 34.40 10.46
C GLU A 424 6.52 33.20 9.56
N GLU A 425 6.34 31.99 10.10
CA GLU A 425 6.59 30.76 9.36
C GLU A 425 5.58 30.53 8.24
N LEU A 426 4.29 30.79 8.47
CA LEU A 426 3.28 30.75 7.42
C LEU A 426 3.61 31.72 6.27
N ALA A 427 4.03 32.95 6.59
CA ALA A 427 4.44 33.92 5.59
C ALA A 427 5.66 33.44 4.80
N ARG A 428 6.65 32.87 5.48
CA ARG A 428 7.87 32.30 4.86
C ARG A 428 7.56 31.20 3.86
N ILE A 429 6.75 30.20 4.26
CA ILE A 429 6.44 29.05 3.38
C ILE A 429 5.51 29.44 2.22
N THR A 430 4.67 30.47 2.42
CA THR A 430 3.79 31.01 1.36
C THR A 430 4.63 31.76 0.33
N ALA A 431 5.52 32.65 0.78
CA ALA A 431 6.45 33.36 -0.10
C ALA A 431 7.31 32.40 -0.92
N PHE A 432 7.77 31.30 -0.32
CA PHE A 432 8.52 30.26 -1.04
C PHE A 432 7.77 29.71 -2.27
N PHE A 433 6.46 29.47 -2.15
CA PHE A 433 5.63 28.99 -3.27
C PHE A 433 5.28 30.09 -4.26
N ASP A 434 4.98 31.30 -3.77
CA ASP A 434 4.62 32.45 -4.59
C ASP A 434 5.80 32.91 -5.47
N GLU A 435 7.03 32.78 -4.98
CA GLU A 435 8.28 33.05 -5.71
C GLU A 435 8.64 31.93 -6.70
N GLY A 436 7.92 30.81 -6.69
CA GLY A 436 8.20 29.67 -7.55
C GLY A 436 9.38 28.81 -7.10
N ASN A 437 9.86 28.98 -5.86
CA ASN A 437 11.02 28.24 -5.35
C ASN A 437 10.75 26.74 -5.18
N GLN A 438 9.49 26.31 -5.22
CA GLN A 438 9.11 24.89 -5.20
C GLN A 438 9.48 24.12 -6.46
N ARG A 439 9.76 24.79 -7.58
CA ARG A 439 10.05 24.13 -8.85
C ARG A 439 11.40 23.41 -8.76
N LEU A 440 11.43 22.10 -8.93
CA LEU A 440 12.67 21.30 -8.88
C LEU A 440 13.30 21.16 -10.26
N GLY A 441 12.50 20.82 -11.27
CA GLY A 441 13.02 20.52 -12.60
C GLY A 441 11.99 19.91 -13.55
N THR A 442 12.49 19.34 -14.65
CA THR A 442 11.67 18.69 -15.69
C THR A 442 12.06 17.23 -15.86
N ILE A 443 11.10 16.39 -16.26
CA ILE A 443 11.37 14.98 -16.55
C ILE A 443 12.29 14.89 -17.77
N PHE A 444 13.46 14.26 -17.59
CA PHE A 444 14.47 14.08 -18.63
C PHE A 444 14.27 12.76 -19.37
N ALA A 445 14.09 11.68 -18.62
CA ALA A 445 13.85 10.35 -19.15
C ALA A 445 13.09 9.49 -18.14
N ALA A 446 12.38 8.47 -18.59
CA ALA A 446 11.73 7.51 -17.72
C ALA A 446 11.49 6.16 -18.42
N SER A 447 11.44 5.08 -17.66
CA SER A 447 11.22 3.74 -18.19
C SER A 447 9.81 3.52 -18.75
N GLY A 448 8.83 4.30 -18.27
CA GLY A 448 7.43 3.96 -18.42
C GLY A 448 7.07 2.71 -17.61
N LEU A 449 5.89 2.15 -17.89
CA LEU A 449 5.35 0.97 -17.23
C LEU A 449 5.61 -0.33 -18.00
N GLY A 450 6.08 -0.25 -19.25
CA GLY A 450 6.24 -1.42 -20.11
C GLY A 450 7.59 -2.13 -20.05
N ARG A 451 8.64 -1.47 -19.54
CA ARG A 451 9.99 -2.04 -19.48
C ARG A 451 10.17 -3.00 -18.30
N ARG A 452 10.93 -4.06 -18.51
CA ARG A 452 11.17 -5.13 -17.53
C ARG A 452 12.66 -5.44 -17.41
N SER A 453 13.09 -5.85 -16.23
CA SER A 453 14.41 -6.42 -15.98
C SER A 453 14.55 -7.78 -16.67
N PRO A 454 15.77 -8.30 -16.84
CA PRO A 454 15.99 -9.68 -17.28
C PRO A 454 15.27 -10.71 -16.39
N SER A 455 15.02 -10.37 -15.14
CA SER A 455 14.27 -11.20 -14.19
C SER A 455 12.78 -10.86 -14.10
N ARG A 456 12.23 -10.14 -15.09
CA ARG A 456 10.81 -9.79 -15.20
C ARG A 456 10.27 -8.82 -14.14
N GLY A 457 11.15 -8.14 -13.41
CA GLY A 457 10.78 -7.04 -12.51
C GLY A 457 10.50 -5.75 -13.26
N ARG A 458 9.61 -4.90 -12.76
CA ARG A 458 9.26 -3.61 -13.36
C ARG A 458 10.40 -2.62 -13.14
N MET A 459 10.79 -1.90 -14.20
CA MET A 459 11.87 -0.90 -14.11
C MET A 459 11.45 0.35 -13.35
N ASP A 460 10.29 0.89 -13.71
CA ASP A 460 9.60 2.01 -13.05
C ASP A 460 10.47 3.18 -12.59
N TRP A 461 11.54 3.54 -13.29
CA TRP A 461 12.44 4.63 -12.90
C TRP A 461 12.15 5.91 -13.72
N ALA A 462 12.45 7.06 -13.13
CA ALA A 462 12.44 8.36 -13.79
C ALA A 462 13.64 9.22 -13.38
N LEU A 463 14.16 9.98 -14.34
CA LEU A 463 15.23 10.93 -14.19
C LEU A 463 14.69 12.35 -14.35
N ILE A 464 14.98 13.21 -13.39
CA ILE A 464 14.58 14.62 -13.39
C ILE A 464 15.81 15.47 -13.60
N LYS A 465 15.77 16.35 -14.60
CA LYS A 465 16.79 17.37 -14.83
C LYS A 465 16.47 18.58 -13.94
N PRO A 466 17.33 18.93 -12.98
CA PRO A 466 17.11 20.08 -12.11
C PRO A 466 17.13 21.40 -12.90
N LEU A 467 16.50 22.43 -12.34
CA LEU A 467 16.61 23.80 -12.86
C LEU A 467 18.07 24.26 -12.92
N SER A 468 18.41 25.02 -13.95
CA SER A 468 19.76 25.58 -14.11
C SER A 468 20.04 26.76 -13.19
N SER A 469 19.01 27.50 -12.77
CA SER A 469 19.16 28.70 -11.93
C SER A 469 17.85 29.05 -11.19
N PRO A 470 17.86 29.12 -9.85
CA PRO A 470 18.89 28.54 -8.98
C PRO A 470 18.87 27.00 -9.08
N PRO A 471 20.03 26.32 -9.09
CA PRO A 471 20.06 24.87 -8.97
C PRO A 471 19.59 24.46 -7.58
N ARG A 472 18.66 23.50 -7.53
CA ARG A 472 18.09 22.96 -6.28
C ARG A 472 18.69 21.61 -5.90
N ILE A 473 19.95 21.41 -6.25
CA ILE A 473 20.66 20.15 -6.07
C ILE A 473 21.13 20.07 -4.62
N GLY A 474 20.68 19.04 -3.90
CA GLY A 474 21.13 18.71 -2.56
C GLY A 474 22.17 17.60 -2.56
N LYS A 475 22.21 16.85 -1.45
CA LYS A 475 23.19 15.81 -1.14
C LYS A 475 22.59 14.41 -1.10
N ASN A 476 23.46 13.43 -1.28
CA ASN A 476 23.22 12.01 -1.07
C ASN A 476 23.67 11.54 0.33
N THR A 477 23.58 12.42 1.33
CA THR A 477 23.99 12.11 2.70
C THR A 477 22.94 11.22 3.38
N LEU A 478 23.40 10.10 3.95
CA LEU A 478 22.59 9.16 4.72
C LEU A 478 22.23 9.76 6.10
N PRO A 479 21.14 9.29 6.74
CA PRO A 479 20.75 9.80 8.05
C PRO A 479 21.85 9.66 9.09
N THR A 480 21.98 10.66 9.94
CA THR A 480 22.85 10.65 11.12
C THR A 480 22.30 9.70 12.19
N LEU A 481 23.14 9.34 13.16
CA LEU A 481 22.71 8.50 14.29
C LEU A 481 21.59 9.16 15.10
N ASP A 482 21.63 10.50 15.25
CA ASP A 482 20.56 11.26 15.91
C ASP A 482 19.23 11.15 15.15
N GLU A 483 19.26 11.14 13.82
CA GLU A 483 18.06 10.97 13.01
C GLU A 483 17.50 9.55 13.08
N TRP A 484 18.36 8.53 13.15
CA TRP A 484 17.94 7.15 13.38
C TRP A 484 17.31 6.98 14.77
N THR A 485 17.96 7.49 15.80
CA THR A 485 17.49 7.36 17.20
C THR A 485 16.27 8.23 17.52
N ALA A 486 15.98 9.25 16.70
CA ALA A 486 14.74 10.02 16.77
C ALA A 486 13.52 9.27 16.20
N THR A 487 13.73 8.13 15.53
CA THR A 487 12.64 7.27 15.06
C THR A 487 12.38 6.13 16.03
N ASP A 488 11.24 5.45 15.86
CA ASP A 488 10.94 4.19 16.57
C ASP A 488 11.80 3.01 16.02
N SER A 489 12.91 3.29 15.31
CA SER A 489 13.77 2.25 14.75
C SER A 489 14.62 1.58 15.82
N THR A 490 14.57 0.25 15.87
CA THR A 490 15.33 -0.58 16.81
C THR A 490 16.62 -1.14 16.21
N SER A 491 16.76 -1.02 14.89
CA SER A 491 17.98 -1.32 14.15
C SER A 491 18.38 -0.14 13.26
N TRP A 492 19.68 0.12 13.16
CA TRP A 492 20.27 1.18 12.36
C TRP A 492 21.64 0.72 11.85
N PRO A 493 22.17 1.33 10.77
CA PRO A 493 23.45 0.91 10.20
C PRO A 493 24.60 1.26 11.15
N ALA A 494 25.78 0.69 10.90
CA ALA A 494 26.97 0.98 11.69
C ALA A 494 27.27 2.49 11.75
N ASP A 495 27.84 2.97 12.86
CA ASP A 495 28.15 4.39 13.08
C ASP A 495 28.96 5.04 11.94
N ALA A 496 29.82 4.26 11.27
CA ALA A 496 30.63 4.72 10.14
C ALA A 496 29.80 5.05 8.87
N VAL A 497 28.56 4.55 8.78
CA VAL A 497 27.63 4.80 7.68
C VAL A 497 26.69 5.96 7.99
N CYS A 498 26.32 6.14 9.26
CA CYS A 498 25.49 7.25 9.71
C CYS A 498 26.10 8.61 9.34
N GLY A 499 25.36 9.43 8.59
CA GLY A 499 25.84 10.74 8.11
C GLY A 499 26.88 10.67 6.97
N SER A 500 27.21 9.48 6.46
CA SER A 500 28.09 9.32 5.30
C SER A 500 27.33 9.47 3.98
N SER A 501 28.03 9.61 2.85
CA SER A 501 27.36 9.64 1.54
C SER A 501 26.97 8.24 1.07
N LEU A 502 25.79 8.13 0.44
CA LEU A 502 25.32 6.94 -0.24
C LEU A 502 26.37 6.48 -1.27
N ARG A 503 26.71 5.19 -1.22
CA ARG A 503 27.75 4.60 -2.06
C ARG A 503 27.16 3.94 -3.29
N HIS A 504 27.96 3.95 -4.36
CA HIS A 504 27.65 3.23 -5.58
C HIS A 504 27.53 1.71 -5.31
N PRO A 505 26.59 0.99 -5.95
CA PRO A 505 26.58 -0.48 -5.89
C PRO A 505 27.90 -1.05 -6.41
N SER A 506 28.48 -2.04 -5.76
CA SER A 506 29.63 -2.75 -6.33
C SER A 506 29.13 -3.86 -7.26
N ARG A 507 29.89 -4.19 -8.32
CA ARG A 507 29.48 -5.20 -9.32
C ARG A 507 29.41 -6.61 -8.73
N GLU A 508 30.10 -6.83 -7.61
CA GLU A 508 30.15 -8.11 -6.89
C GLU A 508 29.29 -8.09 -5.62
N GLU A 509 28.81 -6.91 -5.22
CA GLU A 509 28.10 -6.64 -3.95
C GLU A 509 26.89 -5.73 -4.23
N GLY A 510 25.98 -6.22 -5.09
CA GLY A 510 24.68 -5.64 -5.35
C GLY A 510 23.54 -6.46 -4.73
N LEU A 511 22.29 -6.10 -5.02
CA LEU A 511 21.11 -6.78 -4.46
C LEU A 511 21.08 -8.28 -4.77
N ARG A 512 21.64 -8.69 -5.91
CA ARG A 512 21.66 -10.10 -6.33
C ARG A 512 22.64 -10.97 -5.54
N SER A 513 23.60 -10.34 -4.89
CA SER A 513 24.60 -10.98 -4.04
C SER A 513 24.33 -10.77 -2.55
N THR A 514 23.33 -9.95 -2.20
CA THR A 514 22.92 -9.73 -0.82
C THR A 514 22.44 -11.06 -0.22
N PRO A 515 22.99 -11.49 0.93
CA PRO A 515 22.53 -12.72 1.59
C PRO A 515 21.08 -12.61 2.06
N ASN A 516 20.32 -13.69 1.94
CA ASN A 516 19.00 -13.79 2.57
C ASN A 516 19.11 -13.55 4.09
N GLY A 517 18.19 -12.76 4.64
CA GLY A 517 18.23 -12.33 6.04
C GLY A 517 19.10 -11.10 6.31
N ALA A 518 19.80 -10.53 5.32
CA ALA A 518 20.62 -9.33 5.53
C ALA A 518 19.76 -8.11 5.92
N ALA A 519 20.28 -7.30 6.83
CA ALA A 519 19.68 -6.03 7.20
C ALA A 519 19.80 -5.03 6.03
N VAL A 520 18.73 -4.28 5.81
CA VAL A 520 18.66 -3.22 4.81
C VAL A 520 18.01 -1.98 5.37
N PHE A 521 18.33 -0.83 4.79
CA PHE A 521 17.94 0.48 5.29
C PHE A 521 17.42 1.34 4.16
N LYS A 522 16.54 2.30 4.47
CA LYS A 522 16.14 3.35 3.53
C LYS A 522 15.90 4.67 4.23
N LEU A 523 15.88 5.74 3.44
CA LEU A 523 15.33 7.04 3.84
C LEU A 523 14.14 7.38 2.93
N GLY A 524 12.96 7.46 3.53
CA GLY A 524 11.71 7.82 2.85
C GLY A 524 11.15 9.17 3.28
N SER A 525 10.52 9.89 2.34
CA SER A 525 9.92 11.19 2.65
C SER A 525 8.82 11.07 3.69
N ALA A 526 8.05 9.97 3.67
CA ALA A 526 6.93 9.72 4.56
C ALA A 526 7.34 8.99 5.84
N SER A 527 8.09 7.89 5.75
CA SER A 527 8.49 7.13 6.95
C SER A 527 9.67 7.72 7.69
N GLY A 528 10.55 8.47 7.01
CA GLY A 528 11.88 8.77 7.52
C GLY A 528 12.82 7.58 7.38
N PRO A 529 13.91 7.53 8.16
CA PRO A 529 14.82 6.40 8.15
C PRO A 529 14.16 5.15 8.74
N THR A 530 14.28 4.02 8.06
CA THR A 530 13.69 2.74 8.47
C THR A 530 14.58 1.58 8.03
N SER A 531 14.54 0.46 8.76
CA SER A 531 15.29 -0.77 8.46
C SER A 531 14.36 -1.95 8.20
N GLY A 532 14.88 -3.02 7.59
CA GLY A 532 14.17 -4.26 7.31
C GLY A 532 15.13 -5.38 6.92
N VAL A 533 14.57 -6.48 6.42
CA VAL A 533 15.31 -7.71 6.15
C VAL A 533 15.10 -8.16 4.70
N PHE A 534 16.20 -8.52 4.03
CA PHE A 534 16.17 -9.02 2.65
C PHE A 534 15.70 -10.46 2.52
N SER A 535 14.82 -10.70 1.54
CA SER A 535 14.43 -12.01 1.06
C SER A 535 15.01 -12.24 -0.34
N GLU A 536 15.78 -13.31 -0.53
CA GLU A 536 16.24 -13.70 -1.87
C GLU A 536 15.09 -14.21 -2.76
N LEU A 537 13.99 -14.67 -2.14
CA LEU A 537 12.78 -15.10 -2.83
C LEU A 537 12.02 -13.90 -3.37
N LYS A 538 11.71 -13.97 -4.68
CA LYS A 538 10.95 -12.92 -5.37
C LYS A 538 9.45 -13.16 -5.33
N ALA A 539 8.71 -12.09 -5.13
CA ALA A 539 7.25 -12.09 -5.18
C ALA A 539 6.76 -11.98 -6.63
N GLY A 540 5.68 -12.69 -6.96
CA GLY A 540 4.95 -12.47 -8.20
C GLY A 540 3.94 -11.36 -8.03
N VAL A 541 4.10 -10.21 -8.69
CA VAL A 541 3.28 -9.01 -8.41
C VAL A 541 2.48 -8.57 -9.63
N ALA A 542 1.19 -8.28 -9.46
CA ALA A 542 0.37 -7.64 -10.48
C ALA A 542 -0.05 -6.22 -10.06
N PHE A 543 0.66 -5.22 -10.58
CA PHE A 543 0.26 -3.83 -10.44
C PHE A 543 -0.98 -3.52 -11.28
N ARG A 544 -1.99 -2.87 -10.67
CA ARG A 544 -3.24 -2.44 -11.34
C ARG A 544 -3.01 -1.56 -12.56
N ASP A 545 -2.00 -0.68 -12.51
CA ASP A 545 -1.63 0.20 -13.64
C ASP A 545 -1.22 -0.56 -14.90
N ASP A 546 -0.80 -1.81 -14.75
CA ASP A 546 -0.34 -2.63 -15.88
C ASP A 546 -1.49 -3.40 -16.52
N ALA A 547 -2.69 -3.44 -15.93
CA ALA A 547 -3.83 -4.17 -16.49
C ALA A 547 -4.16 -3.71 -17.92
N ARG A 548 -4.06 -2.40 -18.18
CA ARG A 548 -4.25 -1.86 -19.54
C ARG A 548 -3.10 -2.20 -20.50
N LEU A 549 -1.91 -2.46 -19.98
CA LEU A 549 -0.74 -2.85 -20.78
C LEU A 549 -0.80 -4.33 -21.17
N GLY A 550 -1.64 -5.14 -20.51
CA GLY A 550 -1.78 -6.57 -20.80
C GLY A 550 -2.15 -6.86 -22.26
N ALA A 551 -2.86 -5.95 -22.94
CA ALA A 551 -3.16 -6.07 -24.37
C ALA A 551 -1.97 -5.74 -25.29
N VAL A 552 -0.96 -5.03 -24.78
CA VAL A 552 0.19 -4.53 -25.56
C VAL A 552 1.46 -5.34 -25.27
N LEU A 553 1.64 -5.79 -24.03
CA LEU A 553 2.85 -6.49 -23.55
C LEU A 553 2.61 -7.99 -23.32
N GLY A 554 1.38 -8.47 -23.46
CA GLY A 554 0.98 -9.79 -22.99
C GLY A 554 0.81 -9.82 -21.45
N GLN A 555 0.17 -10.86 -20.94
CA GLN A 555 0.14 -11.15 -19.50
C GLN A 555 1.50 -11.75 -19.09
N GLU A 556 2.56 -10.96 -19.16
CA GLU A 556 3.87 -11.41 -18.68
C GLU A 556 3.88 -11.45 -17.14
N LYS A 557 4.22 -12.64 -16.62
CA LYS A 557 4.44 -12.90 -15.20
C LYS A 557 5.57 -12.02 -14.69
N ARG A 558 5.35 -11.35 -13.55
CA ARG A 558 6.32 -10.38 -12.99
C ARG A 558 6.95 -10.95 -11.74
N SER A 559 8.17 -10.50 -11.45
CA SER A 559 8.94 -10.98 -10.32
C SER A 559 9.72 -9.82 -9.72
N GLU A 560 9.37 -9.43 -8.49
CA GLU A 560 10.02 -8.33 -7.77
C GLU A 560 10.78 -8.88 -6.57
N PHE A 561 11.93 -8.29 -6.25
CA PHE A 561 12.61 -8.58 -4.99
C PHE A 561 11.80 -8.07 -3.81
N MET A 562 11.89 -8.76 -2.67
CA MET A 562 11.10 -8.49 -1.50
C MET A 562 11.98 -8.15 -0.30
N TYR A 563 11.58 -7.13 0.45
CA TYR A 563 12.02 -6.93 1.82
C TYR A 563 10.85 -7.21 2.76
N VAL A 564 11.14 -7.83 3.90
CA VAL A 564 10.20 -7.99 5.00
C VAL A 564 10.61 -7.03 6.10
N GLU A 565 9.62 -6.31 6.63
CA GLU A 565 9.82 -5.40 7.75
C GLU A 565 10.42 -6.10 8.98
N ASP A 566 11.37 -5.43 9.64
CA ASP A 566 11.89 -5.86 10.94
C ASP A 566 10.74 -5.86 11.97
N PRO A 567 10.45 -6.99 12.62
CA PRO A 567 9.35 -7.14 13.58
C PRO A 567 9.38 -6.17 14.76
N ALA A 568 10.54 -5.60 15.07
CA ALA A 568 10.68 -4.61 16.12
C ALA A 568 10.25 -3.19 15.69
N LEU A 569 9.84 -3.00 14.42
CA LEU A 569 9.37 -1.73 13.86
C LEU A 569 7.84 -1.65 13.73
N ARG A 570 7.33 -0.42 13.57
CA ARG A 570 5.91 -0.14 13.28
C ARG A 570 5.57 -0.08 11.78
N TRP A 571 6.55 0.26 10.94
CA TRP A 571 6.46 0.22 9.46
C TRP A 571 7.85 0.20 8.83
N PHE A 572 8.08 -0.61 7.78
CA PHE A 572 9.20 -0.39 6.87
C PHE A 572 8.89 0.79 5.93
N SER A 573 7.70 0.84 5.34
CA SER A 573 7.35 1.85 4.34
C SER A 573 5.99 2.50 4.59
N LYS A 574 5.84 3.72 4.12
CA LYS A 574 4.56 4.44 4.03
C LYS A 574 4.25 4.86 2.59
N ARG A 575 3.00 5.29 2.36
CA ARG A 575 2.63 5.99 1.13
C ARG A 575 3.46 7.28 1.05
N GLY A 576 4.22 7.46 -0.02
CA GLY A 576 5.18 8.56 -0.16
C GLY A 576 6.63 8.11 -0.28
N ASP A 577 6.97 6.93 0.23
CA ASP A 577 8.34 6.41 0.19
C ASP A 577 8.73 5.78 -1.16
N ALA A 578 7.77 5.61 -2.07
CA ALA A 578 8.10 5.09 -3.39
C ALA A 578 9.10 6.03 -4.08
N GLY A 579 10.12 5.47 -4.71
CA GLY A 579 11.27 6.20 -5.20
C GLY A 579 12.47 6.24 -4.24
N SER A 580 12.33 5.87 -2.96
CA SER A 580 13.48 5.74 -2.06
C SER A 580 14.50 4.72 -2.55
N VAL A 581 15.78 5.03 -2.35
CA VAL A 581 16.85 4.04 -2.47
C VAL A 581 16.96 3.24 -1.17
N VAL A 582 17.03 1.92 -1.31
CA VAL A 582 17.37 0.99 -0.24
C VAL A 582 18.87 0.71 -0.29
N PHE A 583 19.54 0.64 0.85
CA PHE A 583 20.98 0.44 1.00
C PHE A 583 21.33 -0.58 2.10
N ASP A 584 22.55 -1.11 2.07
CA ASP A 584 23.06 -2.12 3.02
C ASP A 584 23.78 -1.51 4.25
N GLU A 585 24.33 -2.38 5.10
CA GLU A 585 25.10 -2.00 6.30
C GLU A 585 26.37 -1.19 6.01
N GLU A 586 26.84 -1.16 4.77
CA GLU A 586 27.99 -0.39 4.29
C GLU A 586 27.60 0.91 3.57
N GLY A 587 26.30 1.20 3.46
CA GLY A 587 25.77 2.39 2.78
C GLY A 587 25.74 2.28 1.26
N ARG A 588 25.88 1.07 0.68
CA ARG A 588 25.81 0.85 -0.78
C ARG A 588 24.36 0.74 -1.22
N ALA A 589 24.02 1.45 -2.30
CA ALA A 589 22.69 1.35 -2.88
C ALA A 589 22.41 -0.07 -3.40
N LEU A 590 21.27 -0.65 -3.04
CA LEU A 590 20.83 -1.98 -3.43
C LEU A 590 19.65 -1.94 -4.41
N GLY A 591 18.66 -1.09 -4.14
CA GLY A 591 17.41 -1.10 -4.90
C GLY A 591 16.62 0.20 -4.86
N LEU A 592 15.66 0.31 -5.77
CA LEU A 592 14.69 1.39 -5.86
C LEU A 592 13.32 0.88 -5.40
N LEU A 593 12.75 1.53 -4.38
CA LEU A 593 11.47 1.13 -3.78
C LEU A 593 10.30 1.43 -4.72
N LEU A 594 9.50 0.41 -5.04
CA LEU A 594 8.31 0.54 -5.89
C LEU A 594 7.03 0.72 -5.07
N GLY A 595 6.88 -0.07 -4.02
CA GLY A 595 5.66 -0.15 -3.21
C GLY A 595 5.71 -1.37 -2.32
N GLY A 596 4.56 -1.84 -1.86
CA GLY A 596 4.51 -3.01 -0.98
C GLY A 596 3.10 -3.54 -0.81
N HIS A 597 2.96 -4.44 0.13
CA HIS A 597 1.72 -5.07 0.55
C HIS A 597 1.83 -5.44 2.04
N ARG A 598 0.74 -5.29 2.79
CA ARG A 598 0.64 -5.75 4.18
C ARG A 598 -0.44 -6.82 4.24
N PRO A 599 -0.10 -8.07 4.57
CA PRO A 599 -1.11 -9.09 4.79
C PRO A 599 -2.10 -8.62 5.84
N GLN A 600 -3.37 -8.96 5.67
CA GLN A 600 -4.43 -8.55 6.58
C GLN A 600 -4.09 -9.02 7.99
N GLN A 601 -4.13 -8.07 8.94
CA GLN A 601 -3.78 -8.24 10.35
C GLN A 601 -2.31 -8.54 10.62
N ALA A 602 -1.44 -8.50 9.61
CA ALA A 602 -0.01 -8.63 9.85
C ALA A 602 0.56 -7.35 10.47
N ALA A 603 1.42 -7.53 11.47
CA ALA A 603 2.25 -6.44 12.00
C ALA A 603 3.21 -5.93 10.92
N ASN A 604 3.86 -6.86 10.22
CA ASN A 604 4.90 -6.60 9.24
C ASN A 604 4.37 -6.35 7.82
N GLN A 605 5.16 -5.63 7.03
CA GLN A 605 4.92 -5.37 5.61
C GLN A 605 5.91 -6.13 4.72
N CYS A 606 5.46 -6.41 3.50
CA CYS A 606 6.25 -6.88 2.38
C CYS A 606 6.46 -5.73 1.40
N ILE A 607 7.69 -5.46 0.99
CA ILE A 607 8.05 -4.29 0.17
C ILE A 607 8.73 -4.76 -1.11
N TYR A 608 8.30 -4.23 -2.24
CA TYR A 608 8.80 -4.58 -3.57
C TYR A 608 9.85 -3.58 -4.05
N VAL A 609 10.97 -4.10 -4.52
CA VAL A 609 12.06 -3.28 -5.05
C VAL A 609 12.62 -3.80 -6.36
N THR A 610 13.13 -2.86 -7.16
CA THR A 610 13.92 -3.14 -8.35
C THR A 610 15.40 -2.99 -8.00
N SER A 611 16.26 -3.92 -8.40
CA SER A 611 17.71 -3.78 -8.23
C SER A 611 18.21 -2.48 -8.86
N ILE A 612 19.04 -1.72 -8.13
CA ILE A 612 19.61 -0.47 -8.63
C ILE A 612 20.54 -0.74 -9.83
N GLU A 613 21.17 -1.91 -9.88
CA GLU A 613 22.02 -2.34 -10.99
C GLU A 613 21.21 -2.51 -12.27
N ASP A 614 20.05 -3.15 -12.16
CA ASP A 614 19.12 -3.29 -13.29
C ASP A 614 18.58 -1.93 -13.74
N VAL A 615 18.30 -1.01 -12.80
CA VAL A 615 17.89 0.37 -13.13
C VAL A 615 18.99 1.10 -13.91
N PHE A 616 20.25 1.05 -13.45
CA PHE A 616 21.36 1.72 -14.11
C PHE A 616 21.67 1.13 -15.48
N GLU A 617 21.61 -0.20 -15.60
CA GLU A 617 21.78 -0.87 -16.88
C GLU A 617 20.64 -0.54 -17.85
N ASP A 618 19.38 -0.53 -17.37
CA ASP A 618 18.24 -0.16 -18.19
C ASP A 618 18.31 1.31 -18.65
N ILE A 619 18.73 2.25 -17.81
CA ILE A 619 18.94 3.66 -18.21
C ILE A 619 19.92 3.76 -19.39
N LYS A 620 21.05 3.04 -19.32
CA LYS A 620 22.05 3.03 -20.41
C LYS A 620 21.47 2.40 -21.68
N GLN A 621 20.85 1.23 -21.58
CA GLN A 621 20.26 0.53 -22.73
C GLN A 621 19.11 1.32 -23.36
N PHE A 622 18.25 1.91 -22.53
CA PHE A 622 17.13 2.72 -22.94
C PHE A 622 17.57 3.92 -23.79
N SER A 623 18.72 4.51 -23.47
CA SER A 623 19.27 5.62 -24.25
C SER A 623 19.77 5.23 -25.66
N LYS A 624 19.77 3.94 -26.02
CA LYS A 624 20.32 3.38 -27.26
C LYS A 624 21.77 3.86 -27.53
N GLY A 625 22.57 3.89 -26.47
CA GLY A 625 23.97 4.35 -26.51
C GLY A 625 24.16 5.86 -26.35
N GLY A 626 23.10 6.64 -26.15
CA GLY A 626 23.20 8.07 -25.88
C GLY A 626 23.78 8.40 -24.50
N ILE A 627 23.49 7.57 -23.50
CA ILE A 627 24.07 7.58 -22.16
C ILE A 627 25.15 6.50 -22.12
N ILE A 628 26.38 6.92 -21.82
CA ILE A 628 27.55 6.04 -21.80
C ILE A 628 27.90 5.56 -20.40
N ASP A 629 27.51 6.33 -19.38
CA ASP A 629 27.85 6.04 -17.99
C ASP A 629 26.87 6.69 -17.02
N ILE A 630 26.69 6.05 -15.86
CA ILE A 630 25.83 6.49 -14.77
C ILE A 630 26.45 6.08 -13.44
N ARG A 631 26.39 6.97 -12.45
CA ARG A 631 26.83 6.70 -11.07
C ARG A 631 25.99 7.46 -10.05
N ILE A 632 25.97 7.00 -8.80
CA ILE A 632 25.54 7.81 -7.65
C ILE A 632 26.42 9.07 -7.61
N ALA A 633 25.79 10.24 -7.46
CA ALA A 633 26.51 11.50 -7.38
C ALA A 633 27.34 11.57 -6.10
N GLU A 634 28.60 11.98 -6.24
CA GLU A 634 29.50 12.29 -5.12
C GLU A 634 29.11 13.66 -4.54
N ASP A 635 29.09 13.78 -3.20
CA ASP A 635 28.71 15.00 -2.47
C ASP A 635 29.80 16.09 -2.51
#